data_AF-A0A2V9XQF1-F1
#
_entry.id   AF-A0A2V9XQF1-F1
#
_cell.length_a   1.000
_cell.length_b   1.000
_cell.length_c   1.000
_cell.angle_alpha   90.00
_cell.angle_beta   90.00
_cell.angle_gamma   90.00
#
_symmetry.space_group_name_H-M   'P 1'
#
loop_
_entity.id
_entity.type
_entity.pdbx_description
1 polymer ?
#
loop_
_entity_poly.entity_id
_entity_poly.type
_entity_poly.pdbx_seq_one_letter_code
_entity_poly.pdbx_strand_id
1 'polypeptide(L)'
;PRLHDLDPLQNTLLSVLYPGIKIASVNVPAEPLDDYEEAQVENALARLVWNGVHYKLVGASGSAKKGKFYFVDQQHSRPIAERFQHWPQAAIVYFGILVSPCKVMMEEPEAHVLVVPDRKLGTNDCRGWIRRSVFQRLKEKHDREILSVQSERLRRERHGKVGGADLDEQQQSALLGDAKREIARKRLAEGRFYQFRMAFADIQAKGAFKIMEDDVADALEADFVLPESAVKPGLKIPAVMYSIFGPGRRFRGDVVVGIREVSRQLEFESSYTLVEHAPEDSIQLEVLPQAMKQVAKLSEAVGEGRYEDLLEVLGHHPDRSLPDGLEQDTSEEFRVVEGLLLADASGEMWRFSPSCICFDGRRLSLP
;
A
#
# COMPACT_ATOMS: atom_id res chain seq x y z
N PRO A 1 -18.96 -11.79 9.54
CA PRO A 1 -18.52 -10.76 8.56
C PRO A 1 -19.62 -9.72 8.26
N ARG A 2 -19.40 -8.45 8.66
CA ARG A 2 -20.26 -7.35 8.20
C ARG A 2 -19.75 -6.90 6.84
N LEU A 3 -20.55 -7.07 5.78
CA LEU A 3 -20.33 -6.36 4.53
C LEU A 3 -20.72 -4.90 4.79
N HIS A 4 -19.73 -4.03 4.90
CA HIS A 4 -20.00 -2.61 4.76
C HIS A 4 -20.36 -2.36 3.29
N ASP A 5 -21.34 -1.48 3.05
CA ASP A 5 -21.65 -0.99 1.70
C ASP A 5 -20.33 -0.64 1.00
N LEU A 6 -20.15 -1.24 -0.19
CA LEU A 6 -18.90 -1.26 -0.96
C LEU A 6 -18.20 0.10 -0.84
N ASP A 7 -17.08 0.17 -0.10
CA ASP A 7 -16.30 1.41 0.04
C ASP A 7 -16.09 1.95 -1.39
N PRO A 8 -16.59 3.15 -1.74
CA PRO A 8 -16.44 3.63 -3.09
C PRO A 8 -14.94 3.81 -3.34
N LEU A 9 -14.39 2.98 -4.23
CA LEU A 9 -12.97 2.96 -4.64
C LEU A 9 -12.60 4.18 -5.48
N GLN A 10 -13.07 5.36 -5.09
CA GLN A 10 -12.76 6.61 -5.76
C GLN A 10 -11.27 6.89 -5.64
N ASN A 11 -10.69 7.28 -6.78
CA ASN A 11 -9.27 7.61 -6.89
C ASN A 11 -8.33 6.50 -6.39
N THR A 12 -8.62 5.25 -6.75
CA THR A 12 -7.73 4.11 -6.46
C THR A 12 -7.15 3.55 -7.75
N LEU A 13 -6.02 2.84 -7.69
CA LEU A 13 -5.50 2.14 -8.86
C LEU A 13 -6.48 1.05 -9.32
N LEU A 14 -7.13 0.37 -8.38
CA LEU A 14 -8.03 -0.74 -8.68
C LEU A 14 -9.19 -0.32 -9.58
N SER A 15 -9.80 0.84 -9.30
CA SER A 15 -10.95 1.33 -10.07
C SER A 15 -10.60 1.81 -11.48
N VAL A 16 -9.36 2.27 -11.69
CA VAL A 16 -8.86 2.67 -13.01
C VAL A 16 -8.45 1.44 -13.82
N LEU A 17 -7.71 0.51 -13.22
CA LEU A 17 -7.17 -0.68 -13.90
C LEU A 17 -8.25 -1.71 -14.23
N TYR A 18 -9.32 -1.79 -13.44
CA TYR A 18 -10.40 -2.76 -13.61
C TYR A 18 -11.76 -2.05 -13.60
N PRO A 19 -12.13 -1.38 -14.70
CA PRO A 19 -13.41 -0.70 -14.79
C PRO A 19 -14.59 -1.66 -14.56
N GLY A 20 -15.53 -1.26 -13.69
CA GLY A 20 -16.70 -2.08 -13.38
C GLY A 20 -16.47 -3.19 -12.34
N ILE A 21 -15.27 -3.28 -11.76
CA ILE A 21 -14.98 -4.21 -10.67
C ILE A 21 -15.90 -3.99 -9.47
N LYS A 22 -16.44 -5.09 -8.93
CA LYS A 22 -17.17 -5.08 -7.67
C LYS A 22 -16.23 -5.58 -6.58
N ILE A 23 -16.04 -4.77 -5.54
CA ILE A 23 -15.19 -5.11 -4.41
C ILE A 23 -16.00 -5.16 -3.12
N ALA A 24 -15.81 -6.18 -2.30
CA ALA A 24 -16.27 -6.21 -0.93
C ALA A 24 -15.07 -6.15 0.01
N SER A 25 -15.22 -5.44 1.12
CA SER A 25 -14.28 -5.56 2.22
C SER A 25 -14.93 -6.30 3.37
N VAL A 26 -14.21 -7.29 3.89
CA VAL A 26 -14.66 -8.13 4.99
C VAL A 26 -13.71 -7.96 6.15
N ASN A 27 -14.24 -7.60 7.30
CA ASN A 27 -13.51 -7.58 8.56
C ASN A 27 -13.69 -8.93 9.25
N VAL A 28 -12.57 -9.58 9.55
CA VAL A 28 -12.48 -10.78 10.38
C VAL A 28 -12.08 -10.34 11.81
N PRO A 29 -12.64 -10.97 12.86
CA PRO A 29 -12.21 -10.71 14.23
C PRO A 29 -10.69 -10.87 14.38
N ALA A 30 -10.09 -10.01 15.19
CA ALA A 30 -8.65 -10.04 15.46
C ALA A 30 -8.33 -10.67 16.84
N GLU A 31 -9.36 -11.14 17.54
CA GLU A 31 -9.21 -11.89 18.79
C GLU A 31 -8.89 -13.36 18.44
N PRO A 32 -8.13 -14.07 19.30
CA PRO A 32 -7.90 -15.50 19.12
C PRO A 32 -9.24 -16.22 19.00
N LEU A 33 -9.42 -16.93 17.89
CA LEU A 33 -10.60 -17.75 17.63
C LEU A 33 -10.32 -19.17 18.07
N ASP A 34 -11.34 -19.87 18.59
CA ASP A 34 -11.24 -21.32 18.75
C ASP A 34 -11.36 -22.06 17.39
N ASP A 35 -10.99 -23.34 17.36
CA ASP A 35 -11.03 -24.17 16.14
C ASP A 35 -12.39 -24.14 15.43
N TYR A 36 -13.49 -24.01 16.18
CA TYR A 36 -14.84 -24.00 15.64
C TYR A 36 -15.18 -22.64 15.01
N GLU A 37 -14.86 -21.55 15.70
CA GLU A 37 -14.99 -20.17 15.22
C GLU A 37 -14.12 -19.94 13.97
N GLU A 38 -12.91 -20.50 13.97
CA GLU A 38 -12.00 -20.45 12.84
C GLU A 38 -12.58 -21.15 11.60
N ALA A 39 -13.08 -22.38 11.77
CA ALA A 39 -13.76 -23.12 10.69
C ALA A 39 -15.04 -22.39 10.20
N GLN A 40 -15.77 -21.68 11.07
CA GLN A 40 -16.89 -20.85 10.65
C GLN A 40 -16.44 -19.67 9.79
N VAL A 41 -15.37 -18.98 10.20
CA VAL A 41 -14.79 -17.87 9.44
C VAL A 41 -14.30 -18.34 8.09
N GLU A 42 -13.57 -19.46 8.02
CA GLU A 42 -13.11 -20.05 6.77
C GLU A 42 -14.28 -20.34 5.82
N ASN A 43 -15.31 -21.02 6.30
CA ASN A 43 -16.49 -21.35 5.49
C ASN A 43 -17.22 -20.09 5.00
N ALA A 44 -17.31 -19.06 5.84
CA ALA A 44 -17.96 -17.79 5.49
C ALA A 44 -17.15 -17.01 4.43
N LEU A 45 -15.81 -16.99 4.55
CA LEU A 45 -14.93 -16.37 3.55
C LEU A 45 -14.93 -17.15 2.23
N ALA A 46 -15.03 -18.49 2.28
CA ALA A 46 -15.04 -19.33 1.08
C ALA A 46 -16.33 -19.22 0.23
N ARG A 47 -17.47 -18.88 0.85
CA ARG A 47 -18.79 -18.83 0.20
C ARG A 47 -19.42 -17.45 0.21
N LEU A 48 -18.63 -16.41 -0.03
CA LEU A 48 -19.14 -15.05 -0.03
C LEU A 48 -20.01 -14.77 -1.26
N VAL A 49 -21.33 -14.73 -1.05
CA VAL A 49 -22.32 -14.31 -2.05
C VAL A 49 -23.08 -13.11 -1.52
N TRP A 50 -23.09 -12.02 -2.29
CA TRP A 50 -23.79 -10.80 -1.90
C TRP A 50 -24.49 -10.18 -3.11
N ASN A 51 -25.78 -9.85 -2.97
CA ASN A 51 -26.63 -9.35 -4.06
C ASN A 51 -26.54 -10.20 -5.35
N GLY A 52 -26.50 -11.52 -5.20
CA GLY A 52 -26.39 -12.47 -6.32
C GLY A 52 -25.03 -12.52 -7.01
N VAL A 53 -24.02 -11.81 -6.48
CA VAL A 53 -22.65 -11.82 -6.99
C VAL A 53 -21.79 -12.73 -6.13
N HIS A 54 -21.07 -13.65 -6.78
CA HIS A 54 -20.05 -14.47 -6.13
C HIS A 54 -18.75 -13.68 -6.00
N TYR A 55 -18.27 -13.55 -4.77
CA TYR A 55 -17.07 -12.83 -4.43
C TYR A 55 -15.93 -13.81 -4.08
N LYS A 56 -14.73 -13.50 -4.55
CA LYS A 56 -13.50 -14.26 -4.36
C LYS A 56 -12.50 -13.44 -3.58
N LEU A 57 -11.90 -14.04 -2.55
CA LEU A 57 -10.83 -13.42 -1.78
C LEU A 57 -9.68 -13.10 -2.74
N VAL A 58 -9.15 -11.87 -2.67
CA VAL A 58 -8.03 -11.44 -3.53
C VAL A 58 -6.85 -10.82 -2.80
N GLY A 59 -6.99 -10.50 -1.53
CA GLY A 59 -5.89 -9.97 -0.75
C GLY A 59 -6.34 -9.32 0.54
N ALA A 60 -5.40 -8.62 1.18
CA ALA A 60 -5.62 -7.89 2.40
C ALA A 60 -4.94 -6.51 2.31
N SER A 61 -5.25 -5.61 3.25
CA SER A 61 -4.38 -4.43 3.42
C SER A 61 -3.22 -4.81 4.33
N GLY A 62 -2.06 -4.14 4.17
CA GLY A 62 -0.87 -4.24 5.04
C GLY A 62 -1.09 -3.86 6.52
N SER A 63 -2.34 -3.88 6.97
CA SER A 63 -2.73 -4.06 8.35
C SER A 63 -3.67 -5.27 8.44
N ALA A 64 -3.18 -6.46 8.04
CA ALA A 64 -3.77 -7.73 8.48
C ALA A 64 -3.96 -7.75 10.01
N LYS A 65 -3.18 -6.92 10.73
CA LYS A 65 -3.39 -6.47 12.12
C LYS A 65 -4.81 -5.98 12.48
N LYS A 66 -5.67 -5.69 11.51
CA LYS A 66 -7.06 -5.24 11.69
C LYS A 66 -8.09 -6.16 11.04
N GLY A 67 -7.67 -7.32 10.52
CA GLY A 67 -8.56 -8.31 9.91
C GLY A 67 -9.29 -7.84 8.63
N LYS A 68 -8.81 -6.80 7.93
CA LYS A 68 -9.47 -6.26 6.71
C LYS A 68 -9.01 -7.00 5.45
N PHE A 69 -9.89 -7.85 4.92
CA PHE A 69 -9.73 -8.61 3.68
C PHE A 69 -10.54 -8.01 2.54
N TYR A 70 -10.10 -8.25 1.32
CA TYR A 70 -10.75 -7.76 0.11
C TYR A 70 -11.15 -8.92 -0.78
N PHE A 71 -12.37 -8.81 -1.27
CA PHE A 71 -12.97 -9.76 -2.20
C PHE A 71 -13.41 -9.03 -3.45
N VAL A 72 -13.31 -9.68 -4.60
CA VAL A 72 -13.80 -9.13 -5.87
C VAL A 72 -14.73 -10.11 -6.55
N ASP A 73 -15.55 -9.63 -7.46
CA ASP A 73 -16.37 -10.54 -8.27
C ASP A 73 -15.51 -11.52 -9.08
N GLN A 74 -16.07 -12.70 -9.34
CA GLN A 74 -15.36 -13.82 -9.96
C GLN A 74 -14.69 -13.47 -11.31
N GLN A 75 -15.21 -12.52 -12.08
CA GLN A 75 -14.65 -12.19 -13.39
C GLN A 75 -13.30 -11.45 -13.27
N HIS A 76 -13.06 -10.75 -12.15
CA HIS A 76 -11.85 -9.97 -11.91
C HIS A 76 -10.80 -10.69 -11.04
N SER A 77 -11.14 -11.84 -10.44
CA SER A 77 -10.24 -12.52 -9.51
C SER A 77 -8.94 -13.00 -10.17
N ARG A 78 -9.04 -13.56 -11.39
CA ARG A 78 -7.88 -14.07 -12.13
C ARG A 78 -6.93 -12.97 -12.62
N PRO A 79 -7.42 -11.90 -13.28
CA PRO A 79 -6.56 -10.76 -13.64
C PRO A 79 -5.82 -10.12 -12.44
N ILE A 80 -6.42 -10.13 -11.26
CA ILE A 80 -5.76 -9.68 -10.03
C ILE A 80 -4.69 -10.66 -9.58
N ALA A 81 -4.97 -11.97 -9.59
CA ALA A 81 -3.99 -12.99 -9.25
C ALA A 81 -2.75 -12.93 -10.17
N GLU A 82 -2.97 -12.76 -11.48
CA GLU A 82 -1.91 -12.60 -12.48
C GLU A 82 -1.01 -11.40 -12.17
N ARG A 83 -1.59 -10.25 -11.78
CA ARG A 83 -0.85 -9.05 -11.35
C ARG A 83 0.04 -9.29 -10.12
N PHE A 84 -0.41 -10.12 -9.18
CA PHE A 84 0.42 -10.56 -8.04
C PHE A 84 1.27 -11.79 -8.37
N GLN A 85 1.40 -12.15 -9.64
CA GLN A 85 2.21 -13.27 -10.13
C GLN A 85 1.82 -14.60 -9.47
N HIS A 86 0.52 -14.78 -9.22
CA HIS A 86 -0.01 -15.97 -8.55
C HIS A 86 0.63 -16.21 -7.18
N TRP A 87 1.01 -15.13 -6.48
CA TRP A 87 1.65 -15.18 -5.17
C TRP A 87 0.72 -14.58 -4.09
N PRO A 88 -0.08 -15.41 -3.39
CA PRO A 88 -1.07 -14.94 -2.42
C PRO A 88 -0.49 -14.09 -1.31
N GLN A 89 0.68 -14.44 -0.76
CA GLN A 89 1.34 -13.65 0.29
C GLN A 89 1.68 -12.23 -0.21
N ALA A 90 2.11 -12.08 -1.46
CA ALA A 90 2.31 -10.77 -2.05
C ALA A 90 1.00 -9.98 -2.15
N ALA A 91 -0.11 -10.64 -2.51
CA ALA A 91 -1.42 -10.02 -2.52
C ALA A 91 -1.84 -9.56 -1.11
N ILE A 92 -1.64 -10.37 -0.07
CA ILE A 92 -1.93 -9.98 1.33
C ILE A 92 -1.17 -8.70 1.72
N VAL A 93 0.12 -8.63 1.40
CA VAL A 93 0.99 -7.53 1.86
C VAL A 93 0.76 -6.26 1.02
N TYR A 94 0.58 -6.42 -0.29
CA TYR A 94 0.67 -5.32 -1.25
C TYR A 94 -0.65 -4.96 -1.93
N PHE A 95 -1.76 -5.68 -1.70
CA PHE A 95 -3.06 -5.32 -2.28
C PHE A 95 -3.55 -3.94 -1.83
N GLY A 96 -3.11 -3.48 -0.65
CA GLY A 96 -3.26 -2.10 -0.21
C GLY A 96 -2.74 -1.04 -1.20
N ILE A 97 -1.83 -1.38 -2.12
CA ILE A 97 -1.40 -0.47 -3.21
C ILE A 97 -2.57 -0.17 -4.15
N LEU A 98 -3.38 -1.18 -4.48
CA LEU A 98 -4.46 -1.07 -5.46
C LEU A 98 -5.67 -0.31 -4.89
N VAL A 99 -6.01 -0.55 -3.63
CA VAL A 99 -7.23 -0.03 -2.99
C VAL A 99 -7.03 1.25 -2.17
N SER A 100 -5.78 1.72 -2.00
CA SER A 100 -5.54 2.97 -1.27
C SER A 100 -6.05 4.17 -2.07
N PRO A 101 -6.94 5.01 -1.50
CA PRO A 101 -7.38 6.23 -2.17
C PRO A 101 -6.21 7.21 -2.30
N CYS A 102 -6.16 7.87 -3.45
CA CYS A 102 -5.22 8.92 -3.78
C CYS A 102 -5.95 10.27 -3.86
N LYS A 103 -5.19 11.36 -3.66
CA LYS A 103 -5.68 12.74 -3.83
C LYS A 103 -6.10 12.97 -5.28
N VAL A 104 -5.32 12.43 -6.20
CA VAL A 104 -5.52 12.46 -7.65
C VAL A 104 -5.00 11.16 -8.24
N MET A 105 -5.64 10.70 -9.32
CA MET A 105 -5.22 9.60 -10.18
C MET A 105 -5.11 10.12 -11.61
N MET A 106 -4.12 9.69 -12.38
CA MET A 106 -3.93 10.08 -13.77
C MET A 106 -3.43 8.89 -14.58
N GLU A 107 -3.97 8.73 -15.79
CA GLU A 107 -3.42 7.85 -16.81
C GLU A 107 -2.51 8.69 -17.70
N GLU A 108 -1.28 8.25 -17.87
CA GLU A 108 -0.29 8.84 -18.76
C GLU A 108 0.00 7.82 -19.88
N PRO A 109 -0.53 8.04 -21.10
CA PRO A 109 -0.37 7.10 -22.20
C PRO A 109 1.05 7.15 -22.78
N GLU A 110 1.52 6.02 -23.31
CA GLU A 110 2.84 5.91 -23.97
C GLU A 110 4.03 6.40 -23.12
N ALA A 111 3.91 6.33 -21.79
CA ALA A 111 4.94 6.79 -20.88
C ALA A 111 6.11 5.80 -20.79
N HIS A 112 7.30 6.36 -20.54
CA HIS A 112 8.54 5.60 -20.36
C HIS A 112 8.89 5.46 -18.88
N VAL A 113 8.98 4.23 -18.39
CA VAL A 113 9.37 3.92 -16.99
C VAL A 113 10.73 3.24 -16.99
N LEU A 114 11.69 3.82 -16.26
CA LEU A 114 13.01 3.26 -16.04
C LEU A 114 13.12 2.75 -14.60
N VAL A 115 13.22 1.44 -14.43
CA VAL A 115 13.47 0.79 -13.13
C VAL A 115 14.97 0.54 -12.98
N VAL A 116 15.59 1.13 -11.96
CA VAL A 116 17.03 1.02 -11.69
C VAL A 116 17.29 0.37 -10.33
N PRO A 117 18.47 -0.24 -10.10
CA PRO A 117 18.88 -0.65 -8.76
C PRO A 117 18.83 0.53 -7.78
N ASP A 118 18.51 0.25 -6.51
CA ASP A 118 18.55 1.26 -5.45
C ASP A 118 19.89 2.01 -5.42
N ARG A 119 19.85 3.32 -5.08
CA ARG A 119 21.01 4.22 -5.03
C ARG A 119 21.58 4.61 -6.41
N LYS A 120 20.98 4.17 -7.51
CA LYS A 120 21.31 4.64 -8.87
C LYS A 120 20.47 5.84 -9.26
N LEU A 121 21.05 6.76 -10.05
CA LEU A 121 20.38 7.98 -10.53
C LEU A 121 19.76 8.82 -9.38
N GLY A 122 20.37 8.80 -8.20
CA GLY A 122 19.84 9.51 -7.02
C GLY A 122 18.55 8.93 -6.43
N THR A 123 18.13 7.73 -6.84
CA THR A 123 17.02 6.98 -6.21
C THR A 123 17.47 6.36 -4.89
N ASN A 124 16.58 6.18 -3.91
CA ASN A 124 16.89 5.44 -2.67
C ASN A 124 15.61 5.12 -1.89
N ASP A 125 15.53 3.96 -1.24
CA ASP A 125 14.45 3.61 -0.30
C ASP A 125 13.04 3.94 -0.84
N CYS A 126 12.69 3.32 -1.97
CA CYS A 126 11.45 3.58 -2.71
C CYS A 126 11.28 5.02 -3.23
N ARG A 127 12.30 5.88 -3.20
CA ARG A 127 12.28 7.24 -3.75
C ARG A 127 12.76 7.23 -5.19
N GLY A 128 11.91 7.71 -6.09
CA GLY A 128 12.15 7.82 -7.52
C GLY A 128 11.95 9.25 -8.03
N TRP A 129 11.93 9.37 -9.36
CA TRP A 129 11.74 10.63 -10.08
C TRP A 129 10.51 10.58 -10.98
N ILE A 130 9.84 11.73 -11.09
CA ILE A 130 8.80 12.00 -12.08
C ILE A 130 9.23 13.21 -12.92
N ARG A 131 9.02 13.14 -14.22
CA ARG A 131 9.24 14.24 -15.15
C ARG A 131 8.38 15.46 -14.82
N ARG A 132 8.94 16.67 -14.90
CA ARG A 132 8.26 17.93 -14.56
C ARG A 132 6.96 18.12 -15.34
N SER A 133 6.99 17.97 -16.66
CA SER A 133 5.79 18.12 -17.51
C SER A 133 4.67 17.13 -17.16
N VAL A 134 5.01 15.88 -16.83
CA VAL A 134 4.05 14.86 -16.36
C VAL A 134 3.47 15.25 -15.00
N PHE A 135 4.33 15.67 -14.05
CA PHE A 135 3.87 16.13 -12.74
C PHE A 135 2.95 17.36 -12.85
N GLN A 136 3.25 18.26 -13.78
CA GLN A 136 2.43 19.45 -14.01
C GLN A 136 1.03 19.09 -14.53
N ARG A 137 0.91 18.13 -15.46
CA ARG A 137 -0.40 17.60 -15.89
C ARG A 137 -1.18 16.99 -14.73
N LEU A 138 -0.50 16.24 -13.87
CA LEU A 138 -1.10 15.63 -12.68
C LEU A 138 -1.60 16.71 -11.68
N LYS A 139 -0.81 17.76 -11.47
CA LYS A 139 -1.17 18.91 -10.63
C LYS A 139 -2.37 19.68 -11.20
N GLU A 140 -2.40 19.92 -12.51
CA GLU A 140 -3.52 20.58 -13.19
C GLU A 140 -4.80 19.76 -13.12
N LYS A 141 -4.71 18.43 -13.28
CA LYS A 141 -5.84 17.52 -13.07
C LYS A 141 -6.37 17.62 -11.65
N HIS A 142 -5.50 17.49 -10.65
CA HIS A 142 -5.87 17.60 -9.23
C HIS A 142 -6.56 18.94 -8.93
N ASP A 143 -5.98 20.04 -9.40
CA ASP A 143 -6.51 21.39 -9.19
C ASP A 143 -7.91 21.55 -9.82
N ARG A 144 -8.14 21.01 -11.02
CA ARG A 144 -9.47 21.02 -11.66
C ARG A 144 -10.50 20.21 -10.87
N GLU A 145 -10.13 19.01 -10.42
CA GLU A 145 -11.03 18.12 -9.67
C GLU A 145 -11.46 18.73 -8.34
N ILE A 146 -10.50 19.21 -7.53
CA ILE A 146 -10.83 19.82 -6.24
C ILE A 146 -11.60 21.13 -6.42
N LEU A 147 -11.30 21.91 -7.46
CA LEU A 147 -12.02 23.15 -7.76
C LEU A 147 -13.47 22.87 -8.15
N SER A 148 -13.73 21.86 -8.99
CA SER A 148 -15.08 21.45 -9.38
C SER A 148 -15.91 21.06 -8.16
N VAL A 149 -15.38 20.18 -7.31
CA VAL A 149 -16.06 19.72 -6.10
C VAL A 149 -16.35 20.87 -5.13
N GLN A 150 -15.38 21.77 -4.90
CA GLN A 150 -15.63 22.92 -4.02
C GLN A 150 -16.61 23.91 -4.62
N SER A 151 -16.56 24.14 -5.93
CA SER A 151 -17.48 25.06 -6.60
C SER A 151 -18.92 24.54 -6.53
N GLU A 152 -19.15 23.25 -6.75
CA GLU A 152 -20.46 22.63 -6.59
C GLU A 152 -20.97 22.69 -5.14
N ARG A 153 -20.08 22.46 -4.17
CA ARG A 153 -20.41 22.58 -2.75
C ARG A 153 -20.86 23.99 -2.40
N LEU A 154 -20.07 25.01 -2.76
CA LEU A 154 -20.39 26.42 -2.50
C LEU A 154 -21.67 26.84 -3.21
N ARG A 155 -21.91 26.33 -4.43
CA ARG A 155 -23.15 26.56 -5.18
C ARG A 155 -24.36 26.03 -4.40
N ARG A 156 -24.28 24.79 -3.89
CA ARG A 156 -25.34 24.16 -3.08
C ARG A 156 -25.57 24.89 -1.75
N GLU A 157 -24.51 25.36 -1.09
CA GLU A 157 -24.60 26.10 0.17
C GLU A 157 -25.24 27.48 -0.01
N ARG A 158 -24.93 28.20 -1.09
CA ARG A 158 -25.43 29.56 -1.34
C ARG A 158 -26.82 29.61 -1.97
N HIS A 159 -27.16 28.64 -2.81
CA HIS A 159 -28.36 28.69 -3.65
C HIS A 159 -29.32 27.49 -3.44
N GLY A 160 -29.03 26.61 -2.48
CA GLY A 160 -29.85 25.43 -2.19
C GLY A 160 -29.79 24.34 -3.27
N LYS A 161 -30.67 23.33 -3.17
CA LYS A 161 -30.85 22.24 -4.15
C LYS A 161 -31.62 22.66 -5.41
N VAL A 162 -31.92 23.95 -5.59
CA VAL A 162 -32.82 24.42 -6.64
C VAL A 162 -32.10 24.32 -7.99
N GLY A 163 -32.58 23.39 -8.81
CA GLY A 163 -32.08 23.16 -10.15
C GLY A 163 -32.18 24.42 -11.02
N GLY A 164 -31.16 24.62 -11.84
CA GLY A 164 -31.30 25.35 -13.11
C GLY A 164 -31.44 26.87 -13.06
N ALA A 165 -31.24 27.55 -11.92
CA ALA A 165 -31.01 29.00 -11.96
C ALA A 165 -29.59 29.25 -12.46
N ASP A 166 -29.45 29.80 -13.67
CA ASP A 166 -28.18 30.26 -14.20
C ASP A 166 -27.70 31.43 -13.33
N LEU A 167 -26.57 31.21 -12.64
CA LEU A 167 -25.87 32.26 -11.93
C LEU A 167 -25.40 33.28 -12.95
N ASP A 168 -25.54 34.57 -12.66
CA ASP A 168 -24.95 35.61 -13.49
C ASP A 168 -23.40 35.50 -13.49
N GLU A 169 -22.74 36.12 -14.47
CA GLU A 169 -21.28 36.03 -14.61
C GLU A 169 -20.52 36.54 -13.37
N GLN A 170 -21.08 37.52 -12.65
CA GLN A 170 -20.46 38.08 -11.45
C GLN A 170 -20.52 37.10 -10.28
N GLN A 171 -21.67 36.45 -10.09
CA GLN A 171 -21.88 35.40 -9.10
C GLN A 171 -21.00 34.18 -9.39
N GLN A 172 -20.87 33.76 -10.65
CA GLN A 172 -19.97 32.67 -11.04
C GLN A 172 -18.51 33.01 -10.76
N SER A 173 -18.05 34.21 -11.12
CA SER A 173 -16.69 34.68 -10.87
C SER A 173 -16.38 34.77 -9.36
N ALA A 174 -17.30 35.31 -8.57
CA ALA A 174 -17.16 35.40 -7.11
C ALA A 174 -17.05 34.01 -6.47
N LEU A 175 -17.93 33.08 -6.86
CA LEU A 175 -17.91 31.71 -6.39
C LEU A 175 -16.62 30.99 -6.76
N LEU A 176 -16.13 31.14 -8.00
CA LEU A 176 -14.84 30.60 -8.42
C LEU A 176 -13.67 31.21 -7.64
N GLY A 177 -13.72 32.51 -7.34
CA GLY A 177 -12.73 33.19 -6.51
C GLY A 177 -12.67 32.64 -5.08
N ASP A 178 -13.84 32.43 -4.48
CA ASP A 178 -13.96 31.81 -3.15
C ASP A 178 -13.46 30.36 -3.16
N ALA A 179 -13.89 29.56 -4.14
CA ALA A 179 -13.46 28.18 -4.29
C ALA A 179 -11.93 28.09 -4.42
N LYS A 180 -11.31 28.96 -5.25
CA LYS A 180 -9.86 29.05 -5.41
C LYS A 180 -9.13 29.36 -4.10
N ARG A 181 -9.67 30.26 -3.27
CA ARG A 181 -9.11 30.58 -1.95
C ARG A 181 -9.18 29.38 -1.01
N GLU A 182 -10.30 28.68 -0.96
CA GLU A 182 -10.49 27.54 -0.05
C GLU A 182 -9.65 26.31 -0.43
N ILE A 183 -9.43 26.07 -1.73
CA ILE A 183 -8.61 24.93 -2.18
C ILE A 183 -7.11 25.18 -2.07
N ALA A 184 -6.64 26.41 -1.80
CA ALA A 184 -5.22 26.75 -1.84
C ALA A 184 -4.35 25.81 -1.01
N ARG A 185 -4.82 25.39 0.18
CA ARG A 185 -4.13 24.45 1.08
C ARG A 185 -4.26 22.97 0.66
N LYS A 186 -5.17 22.65 -0.26
CA LYS A 186 -5.44 21.30 -0.77
C LYS A 186 -4.67 20.99 -2.07
N ARG A 187 -4.12 22.00 -2.73
CA ARG A 187 -3.29 21.85 -3.94
C ARG A 187 -2.01 21.07 -3.62
N LEU A 188 -1.43 20.45 -4.64
CA LEU A 188 -0.11 19.81 -4.50
C LEU A 188 0.96 20.90 -4.40
N ALA A 189 1.52 21.06 -3.20
CA ALA A 189 2.60 22.01 -2.94
C ALA A 189 3.86 21.63 -3.71
N GLU A 190 4.60 22.63 -4.20
CA GLU A 190 5.87 22.44 -4.91
C GLU A 190 7.03 22.13 -3.96
N GLY A 191 8.11 21.56 -4.48
CA GLY A 191 9.32 21.26 -3.70
C GLY A 191 9.11 20.24 -2.59
N ARG A 192 8.12 19.36 -2.73
CA ARG A 192 7.79 18.30 -1.75
C ARG A 192 8.16 16.92 -2.29
N PHE A 193 8.06 15.93 -1.41
CA PHE A 193 8.00 14.53 -1.79
C PHE A 193 6.55 14.12 -1.98
N TYR A 194 6.28 13.35 -3.02
CA TYR A 194 4.92 12.92 -3.36
C TYR A 194 4.83 11.41 -3.24
N GLN A 195 4.15 10.91 -2.20
CA GLN A 195 3.92 9.47 -2.05
C GLN A 195 3.00 9.01 -3.17
N PHE A 196 3.45 8.03 -3.96
CA PHE A 196 2.70 7.57 -5.13
C PHE A 196 2.20 6.13 -4.98
N ARG A 197 1.16 5.85 -5.74
CA ARG A 197 0.72 4.52 -6.15
C ARG A 197 0.74 4.50 -7.68
N MET A 198 1.42 3.53 -8.27
CA MET A 198 1.56 3.47 -9.72
C MET A 198 1.36 2.05 -10.23
N ALA A 199 0.85 1.91 -11.44
CA ALA A 199 0.81 0.65 -12.18
C ALA A 199 1.23 0.87 -13.64
N PHE A 200 1.94 -0.10 -14.20
CA PHE A 200 2.48 -0.10 -15.56
C PHE A 200 2.83 -1.54 -15.96
N ALA A 201 2.63 -1.95 -17.21
CA ALA A 201 3.03 -3.29 -17.71
C ALA A 201 2.68 -4.47 -16.76
N ASP A 202 1.45 -4.49 -16.22
CA ASP A 202 0.95 -5.44 -15.21
C ASP A 202 1.72 -5.53 -13.89
N ILE A 203 2.58 -4.55 -13.65
CA ILE A 203 3.34 -4.33 -12.42
C ILE A 203 2.66 -3.20 -11.64
N GLN A 204 2.85 -3.18 -10.31
CA GLN A 204 2.57 -2.02 -9.49
C GLN A 204 3.79 -1.57 -8.68
N ALA A 205 3.76 -0.30 -8.30
CA ALA A 205 4.79 0.33 -7.50
C ALA A 205 4.19 1.25 -6.44
N LYS A 206 4.93 1.37 -5.34
CA LYS A 206 4.68 2.28 -4.23
C LYS A 206 6.00 2.93 -3.85
N GLY A 207 5.97 4.25 -3.69
CA GLY A 207 7.15 4.96 -3.24
C GLY A 207 6.88 6.43 -3.03
N ALA A 208 7.92 7.25 -3.19
CA ALA A 208 7.80 8.69 -3.26
C ALA A 208 8.53 9.24 -4.48
N PHE A 209 7.97 10.29 -5.08
CA PHE A 209 8.62 11.02 -6.17
C PHE A 209 9.29 12.29 -5.67
N LYS A 210 10.44 12.58 -6.27
CA LYS A 210 10.94 13.93 -6.52
C LYS A 210 10.67 14.30 -7.98
N ILE A 211 10.68 15.59 -8.28
CA ILE A 211 10.51 16.09 -9.65
C ILE A 211 11.89 16.22 -10.28
N MET A 212 12.06 15.66 -11.48
CA MET A 212 13.21 15.92 -12.36
C MET A 212 12.82 16.88 -13.47
N GLU A 213 13.78 17.68 -13.93
CA GLU A 213 13.59 18.57 -15.08
C GLU A 213 13.35 17.78 -16.38
N ASP A 214 12.67 18.41 -17.34
CA ASP A 214 12.30 17.75 -18.59
C ASP A 214 13.52 17.40 -19.46
N ASP A 215 14.61 18.18 -19.39
CA ASP A 215 15.87 17.92 -20.10
C ASP A 215 16.61 16.69 -19.55
N VAL A 216 16.58 16.49 -18.22
CA VAL A 216 17.08 15.28 -17.57
C VAL A 216 16.23 14.07 -17.97
N ALA A 217 14.91 14.24 -18.04
CA ALA A 217 13.99 13.20 -18.50
C ALA A 217 14.26 12.81 -19.96
N ASP A 218 14.52 13.79 -20.83
CA ASP A 218 14.90 13.56 -22.24
C ASP A 218 16.23 12.81 -22.34
N ALA A 219 17.25 13.22 -21.57
CA ALA A 219 18.55 12.55 -21.57
C ALA A 219 18.49 11.09 -21.08
N LEU A 220 17.55 10.78 -20.18
CA LEU A 220 17.31 9.42 -19.68
C LEU A 220 16.33 8.61 -20.57
N GLU A 221 15.63 9.28 -21.49
CA GLU A 221 14.50 8.73 -22.23
C GLU A 221 13.49 8.07 -21.29
N ALA A 222 13.12 8.78 -20.21
CA ALA A 222 12.26 8.27 -19.15
C ALA A 222 11.37 9.36 -18.55
N ASP A 223 10.07 9.08 -18.44
CA ASP A 223 9.10 9.94 -17.78
C ASP A 223 9.04 9.66 -16.26
N PHE A 224 9.32 8.42 -15.88
CA PHE A 224 9.42 7.96 -14.50
C PHE A 224 10.71 7.18 -14.28
N VAL A 225 11.40 7.43 -13.17
CA VAL A 225 12.56 6.63 -12.74
C VAL A 225 12.27 6.05 -11.37
N LEU A 226 12.24 4.73 -11.25
CA LEU A 226 11.92 4.03 -10.01
C LEU A 226 13.09 3.18 -9.51
N PRO A 227 13.39 3.14 -8.21
CA PRO A 227 14.25 2.09 -7.67
C PRO A 227 13.52 0.74 -7.68
N GLU A 228 14.26 -0.36 -7.79
CA GLU A 228 13.72 -1.72 -7.68
C GLU A 228 12.91 -1.93 -6.38
N SER A 229 13.36 -1.32 -5.27
CA SER A 229 12.63 -1.33 -4.00
C SER A 229 11.22 -0.75 -4.06
N ALA A 230 10.89 0.13 -5.03
CA ALA A 230 9.54 0.69 -5.17
C ALA A 230 8.55 -0.29 -5.83
N VAL A 231 9.03 -1.28 -6.59
CA VAL A 231 8.19 -2.21 -7.37
C VAL A 231 7.74 -3.39 -6.50
N LYS A 232 6.44 -3.70 -6.53
CA LYS A 232 5.79 -4.68 -5.65
C LYS A 232 4.81 -5.59 -6.43
N PRO A 233 4.83 -6.92 -6.23
CA PRO A 233 5.94 -7.68 -5.64
C PRO A 233 7.23 -7.48 -6.45
N GLY A 234 8.37 -7.81 -5.86
CA GLY A 234 9.66 -7.70 -6.54
C GLY A 234 9.63 -8.39 -7.90
N LEU A 235 10.33 -7.83 -8.87
CA LEU A 235 10.36 -8.35 -10.23
C LEU A 235 11.14 -9.68 -10.26
N LYS A 236 10.50 -10.78 -10.69
CA LYS A 236 11.10 -12.13 -10.77
C LYS A 236 12.12 -12.30 -11.90
N ILE A 237 12.30 -11.31 -12.77
CA ILE A 237 13.20 -11.43 -13.93
C ILE A 237 14.66 -11.21 -13.49
N PRO A 238 15.59 -12.13 -13.81
CA PRO A 238 17.00 -11.99 -13.49
C PRO A 238 17.60 -10.70 -14.06
N ALA A 239 18.42 -10.03 -13.26
CA ALA A 239 19.18 -8.82 -13.59
C ALA A 239 20.16 -8.96 -14.79
N VAL A 240 20.26 -10.11 -15.45
CA VAL A 240 21.33 -10.38 -16.43
C VAL A 240 21.10 -9.69 -17.79
N MET A 241 19.94 -9.06 -18.01
CA MET A 241 19.63 -8.33 -19.26
C MET A 241 20.04 -6.84 -19.22
N TYR A 242 21.00 -6.45 -18.37
CA TYR A 242 21.48 -5.05 -18.24
C TYR A 242 22.57 -4.63 -19.24
N SER A 243 22.96 -5.47 -20.20
CA SER A 243 24.16 -5.22 -21.03
C SER A 243 23.91 -4.56 -22.39
N ILE A 244 22.68 -4.44 -22.88
CA ILE A 244 22.41 -3.89 -24.24
C ILE A 244 21.71 -2.52 -24.21
N PHE A 245 20.94 -2.15 -23.17
CA PHE A 245 20.06 -0.97 -23.16
C PHE A 245 20.34 0.08 -22.06
N GLY A 246 21.52 0.04 -21.43
CA GLY A 246 21.91 0.94 -20.34
C GLY A 246 21.53 0.41 -18.94
N PRO A 247 21.82 1.18 -17.87
CA PRO A 247 21.61 0.73 -16.49
C PRO A 247 20.12 0.78 -16.11
N GLY A 248 19.41 -0.35 -16.21
CA GLY A 248 18.04 -0.48 -15.72
C GLY A 248 17.09 -1.19 -16.69
N ARG A 249 15.88 -1.50 -16.21
CA ARG A 249 14.78 -2.09 -16.98
C ARG A 249 13.89 -0.97 -17.50
N ARG A 250 13.66 -0.95 -18.81
CA ARG A 250 12.80 0.05 -19.48
C ARG A 250 11.44 -0.57 -19.79
N PHE A 251 10.39 0.18 -19.52
CA PHE A 251 9.02 -0.15 -19.89
C PHE A 251 8.43 1.03 -20.66
N ARG A 252 7.57 0.73 -21.63
CA ARG A 252 6.80 1.71 -22.39
C ARG A 252 5.35 1.26 -22.47
N GLY A 253 4.43 2.20 -22.27
CA GLY A 253 2.99 1.97 -22.39
C GLY A 253 2.20 2.83 -21.43
N ASP A 254 0.95 2.46 -21.21
CA ASP A 254 0.06 3.21 -20.32
C ASP A 254 0.49 3.06 -18.85
N VAL A 255 0.65 4.21 -18.19
CA VAL A 255 0.98 4.30 -16.78
C VAL A 255 -0.19 4.90 -16.03
N VAL A 256 -0.69 4.20 -15.02
CA VAL A 256 -1.65 4.75 -14.07
C VAL A 256 -0.87 5.20 -12.84
N VAL A 257 -0.93 6.49 -12.50
CA VAL A 257 -0.21 7.06 -11.36
C VAL A 257 -1.14 7.90 -10.49
N GLY A 258 -1.02 7.74 -9.18
CA GLY A 258 -1.76 8.53 -8.20
C GLY A 258 -0.88 9.06 -7.09
N ILE A 259 -1.19 10.26 -6.61
CA ILE A 259 -0.53 10.86 -5.46
C ILE A 259 -1.39 10.68 -4.22
N ARG A 260 -0.89 9.91 -3.25
CA ARG A 260 -1.60 9.60 -2.01
C ARG A 260 -1.37 10.66 -0.94
N GLU A 261 -0.11 11.02 -0.71
CA GLU A 261 0.30 11.95 0.33
C GLU A 261 1.38 12.88 -0.20
N VAL A 262 1.48 14.08 0.39
CA VAL A 262 2.51 15.07 0.08
C VAL A 262 3.26 15.34 1.36
N SER A 263 4.59 15.36 1.32
CA SER A 263 5.37 15.69 2.51
C SER A 263 5.05 17.09 3.01
N ARG A 264 5.05 17.25 4.32
CA ARG A 264 4.88 18.54 5.00
C ARG A 264 6.20 18.95 5.63
N GLN A 265 6.43 20.26 5.68
CA GLN A 265 7.45 20.78 6.58
C GLN A 265 6.95 20.61 8.00
N LEU A 266 7.75 19.97 8.83
CA LEU A 266 7.50 19.89 10.25
C LEU A 266 8.47 20.89 10.88
N GLU A 267 7.93 21.92 11.52
CA GLU A 267 8.70 22.70 12.49
C GLU A 267 8.61 21.92 13.80
N PHE A 268 9.69 21.24 14.15
CA PHE A 268 9.78 20.54 15.42
C PHE A 268 10.11 21.57 16.50
N GLU A 269 9.14 21.89 17.36
CA GLU A 269 9.45 22.50 18.66
C GLU A 269 10.12 21.40 19.50
N SER A 270 11.47 21.41 19.50
CA SER A 270 12.36 20.57 20.30
C SER A 270 11.80 19.19 20.68
N SER A 271 11.91 18.22 19.78
CA SER A 271 11.70 16.81 20.14
C SER A 271 12.57 15.91 19.28
N TYR A 272 13.25 14.99 19.96
CA TYR A 272 14.31 14.10 19.51
C TYR A 272 13.96 13.34 18.23
N THR A 273 14.51 13.73 17.07
CA THR A 273 14.72 12.80 15.94
C THR A 273 15.71 13.36 14.92
N LEU A 274 16.94 12.86 14.92
CA LEU A 274 17.61 12.23 13.77
C LEU A 274 19.12 12.16 14.00
N VAL A 275 19.61 10.93 14.04
CA VAL A 275 21.02 10.49 14.06
C VAL A 275 21.81 10.97 12.83
N GLU A 276 21.18 11.69 11.89
CA GLU A 276 21.83 12.20 10.67
C GLU A 276 22.79 13.38 10.90
N HIS A 277 22.85 13.94 12.11
CA HIS A 277 23.75 15.04 12.47
C HIS A 277 24.46 14.90 13.83
N ALA A 278 24.55 13.70 14.41
CA ALA A 278 25.34 13.52 15.62
C ALA A 278 26.84 13.74 15.28
N PRO A 279 27.55 14.66 15.96
CA PRO A 279 29.00 14.79 15.80
C PRO A 279 29.69 13.44 16.04
N GLU A 280 30.78 13.17 15.32
CA GLU A 280 31.56 11.92 15.44
C GLU A 280 31.85 11.58 16.93
N ASP A 281 32.19 12.61 17.71
CA ASP A 281 32.47 12.48 19.14
C ASP A 281 31.23 12.01 19.94
N SER A 282 30.02 12.49 19.63
CA SER A 282 28.79 12.01 20.27
C SER A 282 28.44 10.58 19.85
N ILE A 283 28.73 10.21 18.59
CA ILE A 283 28.54 8.83 18.14
C ILE A 283 29.49 7.90 18.90
N GLN A 284 30.76 8.25 19.03
CA GLN A 284 31.77 7.39 19.66
C GLN A 284 31.68 7.36 21.18
N LEU A 285 31.34 8.48 21.83
CA LEU A 285 31.39 8.60 23.29
C LEU A 285 30.04 8.33 23.96
N GLU A 286 28.92 8.53 23.27
CA GLU A 286 27.59 8.41 23.87
C GLU A 286 26.77 7.29 23.23
N VAL A 287 26.65 7.29 21.90
CA VAL A 287 25.76 6.36 21.19
C VAL A 287 26.33 4.95 21.13
N LEU A 288 27.58 4.81 20.67
CA LEU A 288 28.22 3.52 20.45
C LEU A 288 28.42 2.72 21.76
N PRO A 289 28.87 3.34 22.89
CA PRO A 289 29.03 2.61 24.14
C PRO A 289 27.69 2.16 24.74
N GLN A 290 26.64 2.98 24.62
CA GLN A 290 25.29 2.61 25.07
C GLN A 290 24.70 1.48 24.22
N ALA A 291 24.84 1.55 22.89
CA ALA A 291 24.40 0.50 21.98
C ALA A 291 25.16 -0.81 22.22
N MET A 292 26.47 -0.77 22.39
CA MET A 292 27.29 -1.95 22.71
C MET A 292 26.91 -2.55 24.06
N LYS A 293 26.60 -1.73 25.07
CA LYS A 293 26.11 -2.20 26.37
C LYS A 293 24.74 -2.88 26.27
N GLN A 294 23.84 -2.38 25.43
CA GLN A 294 22.55 -3.01 25.17
C GLN A 294 22.69 -4.32 24.39
N VAL A 295 23.60 -4.38 23.41
CA VAL A 295 23.92 -5.60 22.66
C VAL A 295 24.55 -6.66 23.58
N ALA A 296 25.43 -6.26 24.51
CA ALA A 296 26.00 -7.16 25.51
C ALA A 296 24.91 -7.69 26.45
N LYS A 297 24.02 -6.83 26.96
CA LYS A 297 22.87 -7.22 27.80
C LYS A 297 21.94 -8.20 27.05
N LEU A 298 21.71 -7.97 25.76
CA LEU A 298 20.90 -8.85 24.90
C LEU A 298 21.58 -10.21 24.69
N SER A 299 22.88 -10.23 24.40
CA SER A 299 23.65 -11.46 24.20
C SER A 299 23.73 -12.32 25.47
N GLU A 300 23.81 -11.70 26.64
CA GLU A 300 23.83 -12.38 27.94
C GLU A 300 22.43 -12.92 28.29
N ALA A 301 21.37 -12.15 28.07
CA ALA A 301 19.98 -12.61 28.26
C ALA A 301 19.62 -13.80 27.36
N VAL A 302 20.09 -13.81 26.11
CA VAL A 302 19.94 -14.95 25.19
C VAL A 302 20.73 -16.17 25.68
N GLY A 303 21.98 -15.98 26.12
CA GLY A 303 22.85 -17.06 26.58
C GLY A 303 22.36 -17.73 27.87
N GLU A 304 21.70 -16.98 28.75
CA GLU A 304 21.19 -17.46 30.04
C GLU A 304 19.71 -17.82 30.03
N GLY A 305 19.04 -17.72 28.88
CA GLY A 305 17.62 -18.07 28.72
C GLY A 305 16.65 -17.14 29.46
N ARG A 306 17.04 -15.89 29.72
CA ARG A 306 16.21 -14.87 30.39
C ARG A 306 15.41 -14.06 29.37
N TYR A 307 14.32 -14.66 28.87
CA TYR A 307 13.51 -14.10 27.78
C TYR A 307 12.73 -12.81 28.17
N GLU A 308 12.52 -12.53 29.45
CA GLU A 308 11.86 -11.30 29.93
C GLU A 308 12.74 -10.05 29.75
N ASP A 309 14.04 -10.15 30.09
CA ASP A 309 15.02 -9.06 29.88
C ASP A 309 15.18 -8.70 28.39
N LEU A 310 14.97 -9.70 27.54
CA LEU A 310 15.08 -9.61 26.08
C LEU A 310 13.92 -8.80 25.48
N LEU A 311 12.72 -8.96 26.03
CA LEU A 311 11.53 -8.19 25.65
C LEU A 311 11.59 -6.73 26.11
N GLU A 312 12.22 -6.46 27.25
CA GLU A 312 12.47 -5.09 27.74
C GLU A 312 13.42 -4.32 26.81
N VAL A 313 14.48 -4.97 26.32
CA VAL A 313 15.45 -4.38 25.40
C VAL A 313 14.88 -4.17 23.99
N LEU A 314 13.99 -5.05 23.52
CA LEU A 314 13.37 -4.98 22.20
C LEU A 314 12.15 -4.03 22.12
N GLY A 315 11.73 -3.45 23.24
CA GLY A 315 10.76 -2.37 23.29
C GLY A 315 9.32 -2.87 23.41
N HIS A 316 8.85 -3.04 24.64
CA HIS A 316 7.43 -2.98 24.93
C HIS A 316 6.96 -1.52 25.04
N HIS A 317 5.88 -1.22 24.31
CA HIS A 317 5.12 0.02 24.43
C HIS A 317 4.50 0.09 25.85
N PRO A 318 4.59 1.22 26.58
CA PRO A 318 3.99 1.36 27.89
C PRO A 318 2.50 1.60 27.71
N ASP A 319 1.72 0.53 27.63
CA ASP A 319 0.36 0.48 28.16
C ASP A 319 -0.09 -0.99 28.23
N ARG A 320 0.30 -1.65 29.32
CA ARG A 320 -0.28 -2.92 29.76
C ARG A 320 -0.44 -2.89 31.27
N SER A 321 -1.56 -2.33 31.69
CA SER A 321 -2.15 -2.59 32.99
C SER A 321 -3.40 -3.44 32.79
N LEU A 322 -3.22 -4.73 32.48
CA LEU A 322 -4.20 -5.76 32.81
C LEU A 322 -3.49 -7.08 33.19
N PRO A 323 -3.97 -7.79 34.23
CA PRO A 323 -3.25 -8.87 34.89
C PRO A 323 -3.56 -10.25 34.28
N ASP A 324 -2.57 -11.12 34.50
CA ASP A 324 -2.57 -12.58 34.48
C ASP A 324 -2.85 -13.32 33.17
N GLY A 325 -1.78 -14.02 32.74
CA GLY A 325 -1.83 -15.30 32.05
C GLY A 325 -2.40 -15.25 30.65
N LEU A 326 -1.52 -15.17 29.65
CA LEU A 326 -1.52 -16.05 28.47
C LEU A 326 -0.33 -15.68 27.57
N GLU A 327 0.44 -16.71 27.22
CA GLU A 327 1.59 -16.67 26.33
C GLU A 327 1.19 -16.04 24.99
N GLN A 328 1.89 -14.97 24.59
CA GLN A 328 1.69 -14.36 23.27
C GLN A 328 2.45 -15.15 22.20
N ASP A 329 1.85 -16.22 21.72
CA ASP A 329 2.24 -16.84 20.47
C ASP A 329 1.68 -16.03 19.28
N THR A 330 2.39 -14.95 18.94
CA THR A 330 2.08 -14.12 17.74
C THR A 330 2.32 -14.86 16.41
N SER A 331 2.68 -16.15 16.45
CA SER A 331 2.89 -16.99 15.26
C SER A 331 1.65 -17.80 14.83
N GLU A 332 0.64 -17.94 15.69
CA GLU A 332 -0.54 -18.77 15.37
C GLU A 332 -1.68 -18.00 14.68
N GLU A 333 -1.82 -16.67 14.89
CA GLU A 333 -2.90 -15.84 14.32
C GLU A 333 -2.96 -15.79 12.77
N PHE A 334 -1.97 -16.35 12.08
CA PHE A 334 -1.85 -16.30 10.62
C PHE A 334 -1.98 -17.66 9.91
N ARG A 335 -1.98 -18.79 10.63
CA ARG A 335 -1.84 -20.13 10.02
C ARG A 335 -3.03 -20.54 9.16
N VAL A 336 -4.25 -20.20 9.54
CA VAL A 336 -5.45 -20.66 8.83
C VAL A 336 -5.76 -19.83 7.61
N VAL A 337 -5.67 -18.49 7.67
CA VAL A 337 -5.86 -17.69 6.45
C VAL A 337 -4.68 -17.86 5.50
N GLU A 338 -3.45 -17.98 6.00
CA GLU A 338 -2.29 -18.31 5.16
C GLU A 338 -2.41 -19.73 4.58
N GLY A 339 -2.88 -20.71 5.36
CA GLY A 339 -3.20 -22.06 4.92
C GLY A 339 -4.30 -22.12 3.88
N LEU A 340 -5.35 -21.32 4.06
CA LEU A 340 -6.48 -21.13 3.14
C LEU A 340 -5.99 -20.55 1.80
N LEU A 341 -4.99 -19.66 1.83
CA LEU A 341 -4.42 -19.03 0.65
C LEU A 341 -3.36 -19.88 -0.08
N LEU A 342 -2.71 -20.81 0.63
CA LEU A 342 -1.67 -21.70 0.12
C LEU A 342 -2.20 -22.97 -0.57
N ALA A 343 -3.44 -23.38 -0.28
CA ALA A 343 -3.96 -24.73 -0.52
C ALA A 343 -4.16 -25.17 -2.00
N ASP A 344 -3.87 -24.35 -3.00
CA ASP A 344 -4.35 -24.59 -4.38
C ASP A 344 -3.26 -24.75 -5.46
N ALA A 345 -2.01 -24.31 -5.23
CA ALA A 345 -0.88 -24.41 -6.18
C ALA A 345 -1.09 -23.89 -7.63
N SER A 346 -2.28 -23.42 -7.99
CA SER A 346 -2.65 -22.88 -9.32
C SER A 346 -2.47 -21.37 -9.39
N GLY A 347 -2.39 -20.70 -8.24
CA GLY A 347 -2.30 -19.25 -8.16
C GLY A 347 -3.64 -18.53 -8.11
N GLU A 348 -4.73 -19.23 -8.41
CA GLU A 348 -6.08 -18.74 -8.16
C GLU A 348 -6.42 -18.93 -6.67
N MET A 349 -7.11 -17.98 -6.04
CA MET A 349 -7.61 -18.16 -4.68
C MET A 349 -8.82 -19.11 -4.71
N TRP A 350 -8.52 -20.42 -4.61
CA TRP A 350 -9.35 -21.61 -4.46
C TRP A 350 -9.90 -22.33 -5.71
N ARG A 351 -9.42 -23.57 -5.86
CA ARG A 351 -10.17 -24.82 -6.12
C ARG A 351 -9.81 -25.90 -5.10
N PHE A 352 -10.62 -26.13 -4.06
CA PHE A 352 -10.84 -27.48 -3.50
C PHE A 352 -12.15 -27.58 -2.70
N SER A 353 -12.93 -28.59 -3.08
CA SER A 353 -13.84 -29.41 -2.26
C SER A 353 -13.97 -30.73 -3.06
N PRO A 354 -14.07 -31.94 -2.47
CA PRO A 354 -14.57 -32.26 -1.13
C PRO A 354 -13.76 -33.33 -0.35
N SER A 355 -14.08 -33.51 0.94
CA SER A 355 -13.93 -34.75 1.74
C SER A 355 -12.52 -35.37 1.93
N CYS A 356 -12.18 -35.62 3.20
CA CYS A 356 -11.17 -36.56 3.71
C CYS A 356 -9.69 -36.13 3.62
N ILE A 357 -9.19 -35.48 4.68
CA ILE A 357 -7.90 -35.84 5.26
C ILE A 357 -8.07 -35.92 6.78
N CYS A 358 -8.27 -37.14 7.29
CA CYS A 358 -8.01 -37.47 8.69
C CYS A 358 -6.51 -37.75 8.82
N PHE A 359 -5.80 -37.04 9.68
CA PHE A 359 -4.50 -37.47 10.18
C PHE A 359 -4.70 -38.14 11.54
N ASP A 360 -4.82 -39.48 11.54
CA ASP A 360 -4.56 -40.25 12.76
C ASP A 360 -3.18 -40.91 12.60
N GLY A 361 -2.20 -40.30 13.27
CA GLY A 361 -0.83 -40.78 13.30
C GLY A 361 -0.70 -41.91 14.32
N ARG A 362 -0.69 -43.16 13.85
CA ARG A 362 -0.03 -44.25 14.59
C ARG A 362 0.85 -45.09 13.67
N ARG A 363 2.15 -45.01 13.98
CA ARG A 363 3.20 -45.93 13.52
C ARG A 363 2.75 -47.38 13.72
N LEU A 364 2.89 -48.20 12.67
CA LEU A 364 3.25 -49.60 12.83
C LEU A 364 4.25 -49.96 11.72
N SER A 365 5.40 -50.42 12.20
CA SER A 365 6.51 -51.05 11.49
C SER A 365 6.02 -52.24 10.64
N LEU A 366 6.52 -52.33 9.40
CA LEU A 366 6.48 -53.53 8.59
C LEU A 366 7.85 -54.21 8.65
N PRO A 367 7.94 -55.56 8.70
CA PRO A 367 9.01 -56.26 8.02
C PRO A 367 8.83 -56.19 6.49
#